data_AF-A0A8J4U9X6-F1
#
_entry.id   AF-A0A8J4U9X6-F1
#
_cell.length_a   1.000
_cell.length_b   1.000
_cell.length_c   1.000
_cell.angle_alpha   90.00
_cell.angle_beta   90.00
_cell.angle_gamma   90.00
#
_symmetry.space_group_name_H-M   'P 1'
#
loop_
_entity.id
_entity.type
_entity.pdbx_description
1 polymer ?
#
loop_
_entity_poly.entity_id
_entity_poly.type
_entity_poly.pdbx_seq_one_letter_code
_entity_poly.pdbx_strand_id
1 'polypeptide(L)'
;MCPVGAIVDCWSESLLVPLIKKTMPRDRFIPIIQHLRFDDKDTQAERVKTDTFAAISDTSGHESTRTVLRVVTPGEHMTIDRQLFTNKVRCPFT
;
A
#
# COMPACT_ATOMS: atom_id res chain seq x y z
N MET A 1 8.74 7.67 -1.00
CA MET A 1 9.13 7.44 -2.41
C MET A 1 10.48 6.75 -2.41
N CYS A 2 10.54 5.45 -2.72
CA CYS A 2 11.80 4.88 -3.22
C CYS A 2 12.15 5.64 -4.50
N PRO A 3 13.39 6.14 -4.65
CA PRO A 3 13.78 6.78 -5.89
C PRO A 3 13.59 5.75 -7.01
N VAL A 4 13.00 6.18 -8.12
CA VAL A 4 12.69 5.36 -9.29
C VAL A 4 13.90 4.53 -9.77
N GLY A 5 15.13 4.90 -9.39
CA GLY A 5 16.33 4.08 -9.60
C GLY A 5 16.26 2.68 -8.96
N ALA A 6 15.92 2.57 -7.67
CA ALA A 6 16.04 1.30 -6.95
C ALA A 6 15.07 0.21 -7.44
N ILE A 7 13.90 0.59 -7.98
CA ILE A 7 12.91 -0.37 -8.47
C ILE A 7 13.22 -0.83 -9.90
N VAL A 8 13.82 0.03 -10.72
CA VAL A 8 14.24 -0.33 -12.08
C VAL A 8 15.40 -1.32 -12.03
N ASP A 9 16.28 -1.19 -11.03
CA ASP A 9 17.41 -2.08 -10.80
C ASP A 9 17.00 -3.54 -10.56
N CYS A 10 15.77 -3.80 -10.10
CA CYS A 10 15.22 -5.14 -9.94
C CYS A 10 15.15 -5.94 -11.26
N TRP A 11 15.16 -5.26 -12.41
CA TRP A 11 15.23 -5.85 -13.75
C TRP A 11 16.57 -5.59 -14.45
N SER A 12 17.56 -5.01 -13.77
CA SER A 12 18.91 -4.85 -14.33
C SER A 12 19.59 -6.21 -14.49
N GLU A 13 20.48 -6.35 -15.46
CA GLU A 13 21.22 -7.60 -15.68
C GLU A 13 22.24 -7.88 -14.54
N SER A 14 22.73 -6.83 -13.86
CA SER A 14 23.76 -6.94 -12.81
C SER A 14 23.21 -7.10 -11.39
N LEU A 15 22.04 -6.54 -11.10
CA LEU A 15 21.37 -6.59 -9.78
C LEU A 15 20.08 -7.39 -9.83
N LEU A 16 19.92 -8.19 -10.90
CA LEU A 16 18.72 -8.94 -11.22
C LEU A 16 18.25 -9.80 -10.03
N VAL A 17 16.95 -9.78 -9.78
CA VAL A 17 16.29 -10.86 -9.05
C VAL A 17 15.60 -11.75 -10.09
N PRO A 18 16.12 -12.95 -10.43
CA PRO A 18 15.59 -13.78 -11.52
C PRO A 18 14.10 -14.05 -11.43
N LEU A 19 13.58 -14.16 -10.20
CA LEU A 19 12.17 -14.38 -9.94
C LEU A 19 11.30 -13.21 -10.42
N ILE A 20 11.71 -11.97 -10.21
CA ILE A 20 10.91 -10.78 -10.57
C ILE A 20 10.75 -10.71 -12.10
N LYS A 21 11.84 -10.90 -12.86
CA LYS A 21 11.81 -10.92 -14.34
C LYS A 21 10.97 -12.07 -14.88
N LYS A 22 11.00 -13.24 -14.24
CA LYS A 22 10.17 -14.40 -14.61
C LYS A 22 8.67 -14.17 -14.32
N THR A 23 8.35 -13.45 -13.25
CA THR A 23 6.95 -13.17 -12.87
C THR A 23 6.31 -12.10 -13.73
N MET A 24 6.98 -10.96 -13.95
CA MET A 24 6.42 -9.86 -14.73
C MET A 24 7.51 -8.97 -15.34
N PRO A 25 7.40 -8.59 -16.63
CA PRO A 25 8.33 -7.63 -17.22
C PRO A 25 8.14 -6.23 -16.61
N ARG A 26 9.25 -5.49 -16.50
CA ARG A 26 9.29 -4.12 -15.95
C ARG A 26 8.25 -3.22 -16.58
N ASP A 27 8.14 -3.26 -17.91
CA ASP A 27 7.29 -2.36 -18.68
C ASP A 27 5.80 -2.63 -18.47
N ARG A 28 5.44 -3.76 -17.86
CA ARG A 28 4.09 -4.05 -17.36
C ARG A 28 3.93 -3.68 -15.89
N PHE A 29 4.94 -3.95 -15.06
CA PHE A 29 4.87 -3.69 -13.62
C PHE A 29 4.77 -2.19 -13.29
N ILE A 30 5.61 -1.36 -13.92
CA ILE A 30 5.67 0.08 -13.63
C ILE A 30 4.32 0.78 -13.89
N PRO A 31 3.64 0.57 -15.02
CA PRO A 31 2.31 1.14 -15.23
C PRO A 31 1.28 0.65 -14.20
N ILE A 32 1.28 -0.64 -13.83
CA ILE A 32 0.33 -1.17 -12.84
C ILE A 32 0.51 -0.46 -11.50
N ILE A 33 1.74 -0.34 -11.00
CA ILE A 33 1.96 0.24 -9.67
C ILE A 33 1.67 1.75 -9.64
N GLN A 34 1.92 2.46 -10.75
CA GLN A 34 1.62 3.90 -10.86
C GLN A 34 0.11 4.20 -10.89
N HIS A 35 -0.68 3.30 -11.47
CA HIS A 35 -2.11 3.48 -11.68
C HIS A 35 -2.99 2.71 -10.68
N LEU A 36 -2.38 2.02 -9.71
CA LEU A 36 -3.11 1.32 -8.66
C LEU A 36 -3.92 2.32 -7.82
N ARG A 37 -5.22 2.07 -7.67
CA ARG A 37 -6.16 2.87 -6.87
C ARG A 37 -7.05 1.92 -6.08
N PHE A 38 -7.44 2.32 -4.88
CA PHE A 38 -8.22 1.50 -3.93
C PHE A 38 -9.54 2.14 -3.52
N ASP A 39 -9.94 3.20 -4.22
CA ASP A 39 -11.12 3.99 -3.93
C ASP A 39 -11.80 4.40 -5.25
N ASP A 40 -13.08 4.73 -5.16
CA ASP A 40 -13.86 5.23 -6.28
C ASP A 40 -13.60 6.72 -6.48
N LYS A 41 -12.93 7.04 -7.59
CA LYS A 41 -12.58 8.39 -8.00
C LYS A 41 -13.81 9.33 -8.03
N ASP A 42 -14.98 8.81 -8.37
CA ASP A 42 -16.18 9.64 -8.56
C ASP A 42 -16.80 10.06 -7.22
N THR A 43 -16.56 9.32 -6.13
CA THR A 43 -17.07 9.64 -4.78
C THR A 43 -15.99 10.20 -3.84
N GLN A 44 -14.72 10.00 -4.17
CA GLN A 44 -13.57 10.38 -3.36
C GLN A 44 -13.60 11.84 -2.90
N ALA A 45 -13.93 12.78 -3.79
CA ALA A 45 -13.90 14.21 -3.48
C ALA A 45 -14.86 14.61 -2.34
N GLU A 46 -16.02 13.95 -2.25
CA GLU A 46 -16.96 14.17 -1.15
C GLU A 46 -16.51 13.46 0.12
N ARG A 47 -16.04 12.21 0.00
CA ARG A 47 -15.58 11.41 1.14
C ARG A 47 -14.40 12.04 1.88
N VAL A 48 -13.44 12.61 1.15
CA VAL A 48 -12.23 13.24 1.74
C VAL A 48 -12.57 14.41 2.67
N LYS A 49 -13.74 15.03 2.53
CA LYS A 49 -14.20 16.12 3.42
C LYS A 49 -14.46 15.62 4.84
N THR A 50 -14.88 14.38 4.99
CA THR A 50 -15.21 13.76 6.29
C THR A 50 -14.21 12.70 6.73
N ASP A 51 -13.55 12.06 5.77
CA ASP A 51 -12.58 11.00 5.99
C ASP A 51 -11.33 11.30 5.17
N THR A 52 -10.33 11.90 5.82
CA THR A 52 -9.06 12.21 5.18
C THR A 52 -8.34 10.96 4.63
N PHE A 53 -8.72 9.74 5.09
CA PHE A 53 -8.17 8.43 4.70
C PHE A 53 -8.96 7.72 3.61
N ALA A 54 -10.01 8.34 3.09
CA ALA A 54 -10.97 7.77 2.14
C ALA A 54 -10.32 6.95 1.00
N ALA A 55 -9.18 7.39 0.48
CA ALA A 55 -8.46 6.72 -0.61
C ALA A 55 -8.08 5.24 -0.35
N ILE A 56 -8.01 4.82 0.92
CA ILE A 56 -7.70 3.43 1.31
C ILE A 56 -8.56 2.93 2.51
N SER A 57 -9.55 3.70 2.95
CA SER A 57 -10.38 3.38 4.12
C SER A 57 -11.10 2.04 3.99
N ASP A 58 -11.71 1.78 2.84
CA ASP A 58 -12.53 0.57 2.65
C ASP A 58 -11.69 -0.70 2.69
N THR A 59 -10.60 -0.74 1.92
CA THR A 59 -9.69 -1.90 1.82
C THR A 59 -8.81 -2.06 3.06
N SER A 60 -7.89 -1.12 3.28
CA SER A 60 -6.86 -1.26 4.33
C SER A 60 -7.42 -0.98 5.72
N GLY A 61 -8.36 -0.04 5.85
CA GLY A 61 -8.93 0.31 7.15
C GLY A 61 -9.95 -0.72 7.61
N HIS A 62 -11.03 -0.89 6.84
CA HIS A 62 -12.20 -1.66 7.28
C HIS A 62 -12.09 -3.14 6.97
N GLU A 63 -11.85 -3.53 5.71
CA GLU A 63 -11.89 -4.94 5.30
C GLU A 63 -10.73 -5.74 5.90
N SER A 64 -9.52 -5.20 5.88
CA SER A 64 -8.34 -5.86 6.43
C SER A 64 -8.48 -6.07 7.94
N THR A 65 -8.85 -5.03 8.69
CA THR A 65 -9.08 -5.12 10.13
C THR A 65 -10.20 -6.12 10.48
N ARG A 66 -11.34 -6.06 9.76
CA ARG A 66 -12.45 -7.00 9.97
C ARG A 66 -12.03 -8.44 9.73
N THR A 67 -11.20 -8.68 8.71
CA THR A 67 -10.71 -10.02 8.39
C THR A 67 -9.83 -10.57 9.51
N VAL A 68 -8.85 -9.78 9.97
CA VAL A 68 -7.96 -10.18 11.07
C VAL A 68 -8.75 -10.49 12.34
N LEU A 69 -9.71 -9.63 12.71
CA LEU A 69 -10.56 -9.83 13.88
C LEU A 69 -11.44 -11.09 13.80
N ARG A 70 -11.72 -11.60 12.60
CA ARG A 70 -12.52 -12.83 12.41
C ARG A 70 -11.70 -14.11 12.48
N VAL A 71 -10.41 -14.05 12.12
CA VAL A 71 -9.56 -15.23 11.98
C VAL A 71 -8.61 -15.43 13.16
N VAL A 72 -8.40 -14.39 13.98
CA VAL A 72 -7.48 -14.44 15.12
C VAL A 72 -8.25 -14.31 16.43
N THR A 73 -8.13 -15.31 17.30
CA THR A 73 -8.55 -15.22 18.70
C THR A 73 -7.37 -14.73 19.54
N PRO A 74 -7.44 -13.56 20.19
CA PRO A 74 -6.36 -13.07 21.03
C PRO A 74 -6.17 -13.94 22.27
N GLY A 75 -4.94 -14.02 22.75
CA GLY A 75 -4.61 -14.64 24.04
C GLY A 75 -4.93 -13.71 25.21
N GLU A 76 -4.66 -14.19 26.43
CA GLU A 76 -4.93 -13.47 27.68
C GLU A 76 -4.15 -12.15 27.81
N HIS A 77 -2.97 -12.08 27.21
CA HIS A 77 -2.10 -10.91 27.29
C HIS A 77 -2.01 -10.21 25.94
N MET A 78 -2.54 -8.99 25.88
CA MET A 78 -2.47 -8.12 24.71
C MET A 78 -1.70 -6.85 25.06
N THR A 79 -1.02 -6.28 24.07
CA THR A 79 -0.34 -4.99 24.17
C THR A 79 -0.84 -4.06 23.10
N ILE A 80 -0.90 -2.77 23.43
CA ILE A 80 -1.25 -1.70 22.50
C ILE A 80 -0.01 -0.83 22.38
N ASP A 81 0.50 -0.68 21.16
CA ASP A 81 1.65 0.16 20.86
C ASP A 81 1.43 0.89 19.53
N ARG A 82 2.23 1.93 19.28
CA ARG A 82 2.17 2.73 18.04
C ARG A 82 3.19 2.21 17.03
N GLN A 83 2.72 1.94 15.82
CA GLN A 83 3.59 1.71 14.68
C GLN A 83 3.63 2.96 13.79
N LEU A 84 4.85 3.46 13.52
CA LEU A 84 5.06 4.59 12.62
C LEU A 84 5.45 4.07 11.23
N PHE A 85 4.69 4.47 10.21
CA PHE A 85 5.06 4.24 8.82
C PHE A 85 5.76 5.48 8.28
N THR A 86 7.01 5.33 7.87
CA THR A 86 7.79 6.46 7.36
C THR A 86 7.26 6.91 6.01
N ASN A 87 6.98 8.20 5.89
CA ASN A 87 6.61 8.83 4.64
C ASN A 87 7.45 10.10 4.41
N LYS A 88 7.80 10.34 3.14
CA LYS A 88 8.50 11.55 2.68
C LYS A 88 7.67 12.35 1.68
N VAL A 89 6.46 11.90 1.35
CA VAL A 89 5.56 12.62 0.44
C VAL A 89 4.55 13.44 1.22
N ARG A 90 3.92 14.41 0.53
CA ARG A 90 2.80 15.16 1.09
C ARG A 90 1.67 14.19 1.44
N CYS A 91 1.30 14.15 2.70
CA CYS A 91 0.26 13.28 3.24
C CYS A 91 -0.62 14.13 4.17
N PRO A 92 -1.96 14.11 4.06
CA PRO A 92 -2.83 14.97 4.87
C PRO A 92 -2.76 14.74 6.39
N PHE A 93 -2.09 13.67 6.85
CA PHE A 93 -2.00 13.28 8.27
C PHE A 93 -0.58 13.40 8.86
N THR A 94 0.37 13.94 8.09
CA THR A 94 1.72 14.33 8.56
C THR A 94 1.82 15.83 8.61
#